data_AF-A0A9P0PHK8-F1
#
_entry.id   AF-A0A9P0PHK8-F1
#
_cell.length_a   1.000
_cell.length_b   1.000
_cell.length_c   1.000
_cell.angle_alpha   90.00
_cell.angle_beta   90.00
_cell.angle_gamma   90.00
#
_symmetry.space_group_name_H-M   'P 1'
#
loop_
_entity.id
_entity.type
_entity.pdbx_description
1 polymer ?
#
loop_
_entity_poly.entity_id
_entity_poly.type
_entity_poly.pdbx_seq_one_letter_code
_entity_poly.pdbx_strand_id
1 'polypeptide(L)'
;MMEEENVIRPHQEIAQLTLDEKKFLLAVERGDVASTRRMLQRAEETGYININCVDPLGRSALLMAIDNENLEMVELLIEHKVETKDALLHAISEEFVEAVEVLLEHEETIHKKGEPHSWEALPPDTATFTPDITPLILSAHRDNYEIIKILLDRGATLPMPHDVR
;
A
#
# COMPACT_ATOMS: atom_id res chain seq x y z
N MET A 1 -46.02 11.91 2.29
CA MET A 1 -45.35 10.75 1.70
C MET A 1 -44.04 11.27 1.12
N MET A 2 -42.97 11.18 1.89
CA MET A 2 -41.63 11.50 1.40
C MET A 2 -41.10 10.20 0.79
N GLU A 3 -40.75 10.26 -0.48
CA GLU A 3 -40.03 9.19 -1.16
C GLU A 3 -38.70 9.02 -0.42
N GLU A 4 -38.47 7.83 0.13
CA GLU A 4 -37.20 7.46 0.73
C GLU A 4 -36.16 7.49 -0.40
N GLU A 5 -35.31 8.52 -0.39
CA GLU A 5 -34.09 8.55 -1.18
C GLU A 5 -33.33 7.25 -0.91
N ASN A 6 -33.06 6.53 -1.99
CA ASN A 6 -32.41 5.23 -1.96
C ASN A 6 -30.95 5.46 -1.53
N VAL A 7 -30.70 5.50 -0.21
CA VAL A 7 -29.35 5.64 0.36
C VAL A 7 -28.60 4.35 0.07
N ILE A 8 -27.81 4.39 -1.00
CA ILE A 8 -26.94 3.30 -1.42
C ILE A 8 -26.00 2.96 -0.26
N ARG A 9 -26.02 1.70 0.18
CA ARG A 9 -25.17 1.24 1.29
C ARG A 9 -23.71 1.11 0.81
N PRO A 10 -22.71 1.55 1.59
CA PRO A 10 -21.32 1.72 1.18
C PRO A 10 -20.49 0.44 1.00
N HIS A 11 -21.09 -0.75 0.87
CA HIS A 11 -20.34 -2.02 0.74
C HIS A 11 -19.73 -2.24 -0.65
N GLN A 12 -19.25 -1.16 -1.27
CA GLN A 12 -18.50 -1.10 -2.52
C GLN A 12 -19.18 -1.79 -3.71
N GLU A 13 -19.43 -1.01 -4.75
CA GLU A 13 -19.24 -1.56 -6.09
C GLU A 13 -17.77 -2.02 -6.17
N ILE A 14 -17.51 -3.28 -5.80
CA ILE A 14 -16.28 -3.95 -6.22
C ILE A 14 -16.40 -3.96 -7.74
N ALA A 15 -15.77 -2.97 -8.38
CA ALA A 15 -15.74 -2.88 -9.82
C ALA A 15 -15.30 -4.24 -10.35
N GLN A 16 -16.15 -4.89 -11.14
CA GLN A 16 -15.90 -6.23 -11.59
C GLN A 16 -14.61 -6.22 -12.40
N LEU A 17 -13.55 -6.82 -11.84
CA LEU A 17 -12.24 -6.90 -12.49
C LEU A 17 -12.39 -7.43 -13.91
N THR A 18 -11.80 -6.70 -14.86
CA THR A 18 -11.69 -7.14 -16.24
C THR A 18 -10.83 -8.41 -16.33
N LEU A 19 -10.92 -9.13 -17.45
CA LEU A 19 -10.11 -10.33 -17.64
C LEU A 19 -8.61 -10.01 -17.60
N ASP A 20 -8.20 -8.84 -18.08
CA ASP A 20 -6.79 -8.45 -18.14
C ASP A 20 -6.27 -7.98 -16.76
N GLU A 21 -7.09 -7.30 -15.95
CA GLU A 21 -6.75 -7.01 -14.55
C GLU A 21 -6.63 -8.29 -13.72
N LYS A 22 -7.51 -9.28 -13.93
CA LYS A 22 -7.38 -10.59 -13.28
C LYS A 22 -6.08 -11.29 -13.65
N LYS A 23 -5.67 -11.23 -14.92
CA LYS A 23 -4.39 -11.79 -15.36
C LYS A 23 -3.21 -11.04 -14.75
N PHE A 24 -3.32 -9.72 -14.60
CA PHE A 24 -2.30 -8.90 -13.98
C PHE A 24 -2.10 -9.28 -12.52
N LEU A 25 -3.16 -9.29 -11.72
CA LEU A 25 -3.11 -9.70 -10.31
C LEU A 25 -2.62 -11.14 -10.15
N LEU A 26 -3.04 -12.07 -11.02
CA LEU A 26 -2.57 -13.46 -10.99
C LEU A 26 -1.08 -13.60 -11.35
N ALA A 27 -0.56 -12.77 -12.27
CA ALA A 27 0.86 -12.77 -12.60
C ALA A 27 1.70 -12.30 -11.42
N VAL A 28 1.23 -11.27 -10.71
CA VAL A 28 1.85 -10.76 -9.48
C VAL A 28 1.80 -11.82 -8.37
N GLU A 29 0.65 -12.45 -8.14
CA GLU A 29 0.47 -13.52 -7.14
C GLU A 29 1.43 -14.69 -7.35
N ARG A 30 1.74 -15.02 -8.60
CA ARG A 30 2.65 -16.10 -8.98
C ARG A 30 4.12 -15.69 -9.01
N GLY A 31 4.42 -14.41 -8.79
CA GLY A 31 5.77 -13.86 -8.91
C GLY A 31 6.31 -13.81 -10.34
N ASP A 32 5.45 -13.79 -11.38
CA ASP A 32 5.88 -13.69 -12.78
C ASP A 32 6.25 -12.24 -13.14
N VAL A 33 7.44 -11.81 -12.69
CA VAL A 33 7.96 -10.44 -12.91
C VAL A 33 8.04 -10.10 -14.40
N ALA A 34 8.43 -11.05 -15.25
CA ALA A 34 8.61 -10.80 -16.68
C ALA A 34 7.28 -10.50 -17.38
N SER A 35 6.22 -11.25 -17.07
CA SER A 35 4.89 -10.97 -17.60
C SER A 35 4.32 -9.68 -17.03
N THR A 36 4.44 -9.46 -15.70
CA THR A 36 3.96 -8.24 -15.04
C THR A 36 4.62 -7.00 -15.64
N ARG A 37 5.93 -7.01 -15.88
CA ARG A 37 6.66 -5.89 -16.52
C ARG A 37 6.10 -5.55 -17.90
N ARG A 38 5.85 -6.56 -18.74
CA ARG A 38 5.26 -6.35 -20.07
C ARG A 38 3.84 -5.78 -19.98
N MET A 39 3.05 -6.24 -19.01
CA MET A 39 1.69 -5.76 -18.78
C MET A 39 1.70 -4.29 -18.32
N LEU A 40 2.58 -3.92 -17.38
CA LEU A 40 2.72 -2.55 -16.88
C LEU A 40 3.21 -1.59 -17.98
N GLN A 41 4.23 -1.97 -18.76
CA GLN A 41 4.70 -1.17 -19.89
C GLN A 41 3.58 -0.90 -20.91
N ARG A 42 2.82 -1.94 -21.27
CA ARG A 42 1.68 -1.78 -22.17
C ARG A 42 0.56 -0.94 -21.54
N ALA A 43 0.36 -1.04 -20.23
CA ALA A 43 -0.63 -0.25 -19.50
C ALA A 43 -0.29 1.23 -19.51
N GLU A 44 0.99 1.58 -19.36
CA GLU A 44 1.48 2.96 -19.44
C GLU A 44 1.20 3.59 -20.82
N GLU A 45 1.34 2.81 -21.90
CA GLU A 45 1.09 3.28 -23.27
C GLU A 45 -0.41 3.37 -23.62
N THR A 46 -1.23 2.44 -23.13
CA THR A 46 -2.61 2.24 -23.65
C THR A 46 -3.71 2.44 -22.63
N GLY A 47 -3.40 2.46 -21.33
CA GLY A 47 -4.38 2.53 -20.25
C GLY A 47 -5.34 1.34 -20.19
N TYR A 48 -4.97 0.18 -20.76
CA TYR A 48 -5.90 -0.95 -20.93
C TYR A 48 -6.24 -1.69 -19.63
N ILE A 49 -5.45 -1.51 -18.56
CA ILE A 49 -5.72 -2.03 -17.21
C ILE A 49 -5.57 -0.90 -16.19
N ASN A 50 -6.37 -0.95 -15.13
CA ASN A 50 -6.08 -0.18 -13.93
C ASN A 50 -4.97 -0.89 -13.13
N ILE A 51 -3.79 -0.28 -13.03
CA ILE A 51 -2.66 -0.83 -12.26
C ILE A 51 -2.92 -0.83 -10.74
N ASN A 52 -3.85 0.01 -10.27
CA ASN A 52 -4.28 0.10 -8.87
C ASN A 52 -5.55 -0.72 -8.61
N CYS A 53 -5.86 -1.70 -9.46
CA CYS A 53 -6.97 -2.60 -9.23
C CYS A 53 -6.72 -3.47 -7.99
N VAL A 54 -7.82 -3.89 -7.35
CA VAL A 54 -7.80 -4.69 -6.13
C VAL A 54 -8.57 -5.98 -6.33
N ASP A 55 -8.14 -7.04 -5.66
CA ASP A 55 -8.85 -8.32 -5.65
C ASP A 55 -10.17 -8.23 -4.84
N PRO A 56 -11.02 -9.28 -4.84
CA PRO A 56 -12.24 -9.29 -4.03
C PRO A 56 -12.04 -9.18 -2.51
N LEU A 57 -10.81 -9.31 -2.02
CA LEU A 57 -10.43 -9.11 -0.62
C LEU A 57 -9.87 -7.69 -0.37
N GLY A 58 -9.82 -6.84 -1.39
CA GLY A 58 -9.28 -5.48 -1.32
C GLY A 58 -7.76 -5.39 -1.43
N ARG A 59 -7.07 -6.48 -1.77
CA ARG A 59 -5.60 -6.49 -1.87
C ARG A 59 -5.16 -5.93 -3.21
N SER A 60 -4.21 -5.00 -3.19
CA SER A 60 -3.54 -4.49 -4.38
C SER A 60 -2.41 -5.42 -4.82
N ALA A 61 -1.94 -5.24 -6.06
CA ALA A 61 -0.75 -5.94 -6.55
C ALA A 61 0.47 -5.76 -5.63
N LEU A 62 0.66 -4.56 -5.06
CA LEU A 62 1.79 -4.26 -4.18
C LEU A 62 1.70 -5.02 -2.86
N LEU A 63 0.52 -5.10 -2.24
CA LEU A 63 0.32 -5.90 -1.02
C LEU A 63 0.58 -7.39 -1.28
N MET A 64 0.11 -7.91 -2.42
CA MET A 64 0.36 -9.31 -2.81
C MET A 64 1.86 -9.58 -3.03
N ALA A 65 2.62 -8.62 -3.54
CA ALA A 65 4.07 -8.74 -3.71
C ALA A 65 4.80 -8.76 -2.36
N ILE A 66 4.33 -7.97 -1.38
CA ILE A 66 4.85 -7.94 -0.01
C ILE A 66 4.53 -9.26 0.73
N ASP A 67 3.27 -9.74 0.66
CA ASP A 67 2.85 -11.03 1.25
C ASP A 67 3.71 -12.20 0.77
N ASN A 68 4.19 -12.12 -0.48
CA ASN A 68 5.02 -13.13 -1.11
C ASN A 68 6.53 -12.92 -0.91
N GLU A 69 6.93 -11.90 -0.13
CA GLU A 69 8.33 -11.49 0.09
C GLU A 69 9.12 -11.31 -1.24
N ASN A 70 8.45 -10.85 -2.30
CA ASN A 70 9.05 -10.72 -3.63
C ASN A 70 9.55 -9.29 -3.86
N LEU A 71 10.78 -9.02 -3.44
CA LEU A 71 11.40 -7.69 -3.56
C LEU A 71 11.45 -7.18 -5.01
N GLU A 72 11.82 -8.05 -5.96
CA GLU A 72 11.92 -7.67 -7.38
C GLU A 72 10.55 -7.20 -7.93
N MET A 73 9.47 -7.85 -7.50
CA MET A 73 8.11 -7.44 -7.87
C MET A 73 7.71 -6.12 -7.19
N VAL A 74 8.08 -5.91 -5.92
CA VAL A 74 7.85 -4.65 -5.20
C VAL A 74 8.53 -3.49 -5.92
N GLU A 75 9.82 -3.62 -6.23
CA GLU A 75 10.59 -2.61 -6.98
C GLU A 75 9.96 -2.32 -8.35
N LEU A 76 9.58 -3.35 -9.10
CA LEU A 76 8.92 -3.21 -10.39
C LEU A 76 7.60 -2.41 -10.30
N LEU A 77 6.76 -2.72 -9.31
CA LEU A 77 5.47 -2.04 -9.15
C LEU A 77 5.66 -0.57 -8.77
N ILE A 78 6.63 -0.27 -7.91
CA ILE A 78 7.00 1.09 -7.52
C ILE A 78 7.57 1.88 -8.71
N GLU A 79 8.44 1.27 -9.52
CA GLU A 79 9.01 1.86 -10.75
C GLU A 79 7.89 2.31 -11.72
N HIS A 80 6.82 1.51 -11.81
CA HIS A 80 5.64 1.80 -12.62
C HIS A 80 4.54 2.61 -11.91
N LYS A 81 4.87 3.28 -10.79
CA LYS A 81 4.00 4.23 -10.08
C LYS A 81 2.67 3.64 -9.60
N VAL A 82 2.68 2.38 -9.20
CA VAL A 82 1.56 1.79 -8.46
C VAL A 82 1.40 2.53 -7.12
N GLU A 83 0.16 2.83 -6.73
CA GLU A 83 -0.13 3.54 -5.48
C GLU A 83 0.33 2.72 -4.27
N THR A 84 1.18 3.32 -3.42
CA THR A 84 1.73 2.67 -2.24
C THR A 84 0.74 2.56 -1.09
N LYS A 85 -0.08 3.59 -0.83
CA LYS A 85 -1.11 3.56 0.24
C LYS A 85 -0.52 3.12 1.59
N ASP A 86 -1.11 2.11 2.22
CA ASP A 86 -0.70 1.51 3.49
C ASP A 86 0.34 0.39 3.31
N ALA A 87 0.91 0.21 2.12
CA ALA A 87 1.91 -0.83 1.85
C ALA A 87 3.13 -0.75 2.78
N LEU A 88 3.54 0.44 3.21
CA LEU A 88 4.63 0.58 4.19
C LEU A 88 4.26 -0.06 5.53
N LEU A 89 3.06 0.22 6.04
CA LEU A 89 2.59 -0.37 7.30
C LEU A 89 2.40 -1.88 7.16
N HIS A 90 1.93 -2.33 5.99
CA HIS A 90 1.81 -3.75 5.67
C HIS A 90 3.16 -4.46 5.63
N ALA A 91 4.17 -3.90 4.97
CA ALA A 91 5.53 -4.44 4.94
C ALA A 91 6.16 -4.54 6.35
N ILE A 92 5.88 -3.57 7.22
CA ILE A 92 6.30 -3.63 8.64
C ILE A 92 5.56 -4.74 9.39
N SER A 93 4.26 -4.91 9.11
CA SER A 93 3.44 -5.98 9.70
C SER A 93 3.95 -7.38 9.34
N GLU A 94 4.40 -7.56 8.10
CA GLU A 94 5.00 -8.79 7.58
C GLU A 94 6.51 -8.90 7.86
N GLU A 95 7.10 -7.93 8.56
CA GLU A 95 8.53 -7.89 8.92
C GLU A 95 9.49 -7.95 7.71
N PHE A 96 9.04 -7.52 6.54
CA PHE A 96 9.81 -7.53 5.30
C PHE A 96 10.71 -6.28 5.20
N VAL A 97 11.89 -6.37 5.82
CA VAL A 97 12.83 -5.25 6.01
C VAL A 97 13.25 -4.60 4.70
N GLU A 98 13.61 -5.38 3.67
CA GLU A 98 14.09 -4.84 2.40
C GLU A 98 12.99 -4.04 1.67
N ALA A 99 11.74 -4.52 1.70
CA ALA A 99 10.62 -3.78 1.13
C ALA A 99 10.34 -2.48 1.91
N VAL A 100 10.53 -2.47 3.23
CA VAL A 100 10.40 -1.26 4.05
C VAL A 100 11.42 -0.20 3.60
N GLU A 101 12.68 -0.57 3.36
CA GLU A 101 13.69 0.37 2.88
C GLU A 101 13.31 0.96 1.52
N VAL A 102 12.93 0.11 0.55
CA VAL A 102 12.53 0.55 -0.80
C VAL A 102 11.30 1.47 -0.74
N LEU A 103 10.31 1.15 0.09
CA LEU A 103 9.10 1.97 0.25
C LEU A 103 9.39 3.32 0.92
N LEU A 104 10.27 3.36 1.91
CA LEU A 104 10.71 4.61 2.55
C LEU A 104 11.48 5.50 1.57
N GLU A 105 12.41 4.92 0.81
CA GLU A 105 13.14 5.64 -0.23
C GLU A 105 12.19 6.22 -1.29
N HIS A 106 11.20 5.44 -1.73
CA HIS A 106 10.20 5.92 -2.65
C HIS A 106 9.37 7.07 -2.06
N GLU A 107 8.91 6.94 -0.81
CA GLU A 107 8.15 7.99 -0.12
C GLU A 107 8.95 9.29 -0.05
N GLU A 108 10.24 9.24 0.28
CA GLU A 108 11.12 10.42 0.32
C GLU A 108 11.18 11.16 -1.02
N THR A 109 11.00 10.46 -2.15
CA THR A 109 10.97 11.09 -3.49
C THR A 109 9.64 11.74 -3.84
N ILE A 110 8.52 11.21 -3.35
CA ILE A 110 7.17 11.68 -3.72
C ILE A 110 6.55 12.61 -2.69
N HIS A 111 6.96 12.50 -1.42
CA HIS A 111 6.37 13.22 -0.31
C HIS A 111 6.71 14.71 -0.36
N LYS A 112 5.68 15.54 -0.16
CA LYS A 112 5.83 16.99 -0.08
C LYS A 112 5.64 17.45 1.35
N LYS A 113 6.58 18.26 1.82
CA LYS A 113 6.54 18.83 3.17
C LYS A 113 5.21 19.55 3.43
N GLY A 114 4.45 19.06 4.41
CA GLY A 114 3.17 19.63 4.84
C GLY A 114 1.94 18.90 4.29
N GLU A 115 2.12 17.93 3.40
CA GLU A 115 1.08 16.95 3.03
C GLU A 115 1.20 15.71 3.94
N PRO A 116 0.10 14.98 4.20
CA PRO A 116 0.18 13.69 4.91
C PRO A 116 1.00 12.68 4.11
N HIS A 117 1.63 11.74 4.80
CA HIS A 117 2.30 10.61 4.14
C HIS A 117 1.32 9.68 3.44
N SER A 118 1.80 8.85 2.50
CA SER A 118 0.96 7.91 1.75
C SER A 118 0.13 6.98 2.66
N TRP A 119 0.70 6.54 3.78
CA TRP A 119 0.02 5.68 4.77
C TRP A 119 -0.92 6.45 5.71
N GLU A 120 -0.89 7.78 5.73
CA GLU A 120 -1.78 8.65 6.52
C GLU A 120 -2.94 9.19 5.69
N ALA A 121 -2.79 9.24 4.36
CA ALA A 121 -3.74 9.88 3.45
C ALA A 121 -4.96 9.00 3.08
N LEU A 122 -5.08 7.79 3.63
CA LEU A 122 -6.18 6.88 3.30
C LEU A 122 -7.50 7.27 4.00
N PRO A 123 -8.65 7.17 3.30
CA PRO A 123 -9.95 7.26 3.93
C PRO A 123 -10.12 6.20 5.03
N PRO A 124 -10.75 6.53 6.18
CA PRO A 124 -10.98 5.58 7.27
C PRO A 124 -11.73 4.31 6.86
N ASP A 125 -12.61 4.42 5.86
CA ASP A 125 -13.42 3.30 5.36
C ASP A 125 -12.60 2.27 4.56
N THR A 126 -11.38 2.64 4.13
CA THR A 126 -10.50 1.81 3.30
C THR A 126 -9.15 1.50 3.96
N ALA A 127 -8.83 2.15 5.07
CA ALA A 127 -7.56 1.98 5.76
C ALA A 127 -7.54 0.66 6.55
N THR A 128 -6.48 -0.13 6.39
CA THR A 128 -6.28 -1.37 7.16
C THR A 128 -5.89 -1.08 8.61
N PHE A 129 -5.16 0.02 8.81
CA PHE A 129 -4.65 0.46 10.11
C PHE A 129 -5.42 1.67 10.62
N THR A 130 -5.51 1.81 11.93
CA THR A 130 -6.11 2.99 12.54
C THR A 130 -5.20 4.21 12.31
N PRO A 131 -5.74 5.44 12.16
CA PRO A 131 -4.95 6.62 11.80
C PRO A 131 -3.86 7.04 12.80
N ASP A 132 -3.91 6.50 14.02
CA ASP A 132 -2.91 6.71 15.07
C ASP A 132 -1.69 5.80 14.96
N ILE A 133 -1.74 4.76 14.11
CA ILE A 133 -0.61 3.85 13.89
C ILE A 133 0.36 4.47 12.89
N THR A 134 1.53 4.86 13.39
CA THR A 134 2.67 5.28 12.56
C THR A 134 3.62 4.10 12.31
N PRO A 135 4.49 4.15 11.27
CA PRO A 135 5.51 3.13 11.02
C PRO A 135 6.37 2.81 12.27
N LEU A 136 6.74 3.84 13.04
CA LEU A 136 7.56 3.67 14.24
C LEU A 136 6.78 3.01 15.40
N ILE A 137 5.49 3.32 15.56
CA ILE A 137 4.63 2.63 16.54
C ILE A 137 4.46 1.16 16.16
N LEU A 138 4.17 0.88 14.87
CA LEU A 138 3.92 -0.47 14.41
C LEU A 138 5.16 -1.36 14.51
N SER A 139 6.33 -0.83 14.14
CA SER A 139 7.60 -1.57 14.27
C SER A 139 7.94 -1.88 15.73
N ALA A 140 7.62 -0.97 16.67
CA ALA A 140 7.73 -1.23 18.10
C ALA A 140 6.75 -2.31 18.59
N HIS A 141 5.51 -2.35 18.06
CA HIS A 141 4.56 -3.42 18.38
C HIS A 141 5.03 -4.80 17.90
N ARG A 142 5.81 -4.84 16.81
CA ARG A 142 6.41 -6.05 16.24
C ARG A 142 7.76 -6.43 16.88
N ASP A 143 8.30 -5.59 17.77
CA ASP A 143 9.63 -5.77 18.38
C ASP A 143 10.76 -5.94 17.33
N ASN A 144 10.59 -5.32 16.15
CA ASN A 144 11.56 -5.42 15.05
C ASN A 144 12.60 -4.28 15.13
N TYR A 145 13.71 -4.56 15.80
CA TYR A 145 14.80 -3.61 16.03
C TYR A 145 15.45 -3.06 14.77
N GLU A 146 15.45 -3.84 13.68
CA GLU A 146 16.07 -3.43 12.42
C GLU A 146 15.24 -2.33 11.75
N ILE A 147 13.93 -2.56 11.62
CA ILE A 147 12.99 -1.55 11.11
C ILE A 147 12.96 -0.32 12.01
N ILE A 148 12.93 -0.50 13.33
CA ILE A 148 12.99 0.63 14.28
C ILE A 148 14.24 1.48 14.02
N LYS A 149 15.40 0.83 13.88
CA LYS A 149 16.65 1.53 13.62
C LYS A 149 16.62 2.28 12.28
N ILE A 150 16.14 1.65 11.21
CA ILE A 150 15.95 2.26 9.88
C ILE A 150 15.11 3.53 9.98
N LEU A 151 13.98 3.47 10.70
CA LEU A 151 13.07 4.61 10.88
C LEU A 151 13.69 5.72 11.73
N LEU A 152 14.38 5.37 12.82
CA LEU A 152 15.06 6.35 13.69
C LEU A 152 16.23 7.05 12.99
N ASP A 153 17.02 6.31 12.21
CA ASP A 153 18.13 6.86 11.41
C ASP A 153 17.62 7.85 10.35
N ARG A 154 16.38 7.66 9.87
CA ARG A 154 15.64 8.59 8.99
C ARG A 154 14.89 9.71 9.73
N GLY A 155 15.03 9.79 11.05
CA GLY A 155 14.49 10.88 11.86
C GLY A 155 13.03 10.73 12.25
N ALA A 156 12.45 9.52 12.19
CA ALA A 156 11.11 9.27 12.72
C ALA A 156 11.05 9.58 14.23
N THR A 157 9.96 10.21 14.68
CA THR A 157 9.78 10.59 16.08
C THR A 157 8.44 10.12 16.62
N LEU A 158 8.39 9.78 17.91
CA LEU A 158 7.15 9.50 18.63
C LEU A 158 6.71 10.75 19.42
N PRO A 159 5.48 11.24 19.24
CA PRO A 159 4.97 12.33 20.05
C PRO A 159 4.79 11.86 21.50
N MET A 160 5.19 12.71 22.45
CA MET A 160 4.90 12.45 23.86
C MET A 160 3.39 12.48 24.11
N PRO A 161 2.83 11.49 24.83
CA PRO A 161 1.44 11.52 25.23
C PRO A 161 1.11 12.80 26.01
N HIS A 162 -0.15 13.24 25.93
CA HIS A 162 -0.62 14.35 26.73
C HIS A 162 -0.55 14.03 28.23
N ASP A 163 -0.42 15.06 29.07
CA ASP A 163 -0.42 14.89 30.52
C ASP A 163 -1.72 14.23 31.02
N VAL A 164 -1.62 13.52 32.14
CA VAL A 164 -2.77 12.93 32.83
C VAL A 164 -3.58 14.05 33.47
N ARG A 165 -4.89 14.11 33.17
CA ARG A 165 -5.84 15.06 33.79
C ARG A 165 -6.32 14.57 35.15
#